data_AF-A0A2P2IB33-F1
#
_entry.id   AF-A0A2P2IB33-F1
#
_cell.length_a   1.000
_cell.length_b   1.000
_cell.length_c   1.000
_cell.angle_alpha   90.00
_cell.angle_beta   90.00
_cell.angle_gamma   90.00
#
_symmetry.space_group_name_H-M   'P 1'
#
loop_
_entity.id
_entity.type
_entity.pdbx_description
1 polymer ?
#
loop_
_entity_poly.entity_id
_entity_poly.type
_entity_poly.pdbx_seq_one_letter_code
_entity_poly.pdbx_strand_id
1 'polypeptide(L)'
;DTSVCSGCCATLDHIVTHLFKQLNNKGSKKAALGSVDVENDSLVKVMKHQPQILHQMLSTVLNIIMFEDCRNQWSMSRPLLPLILLNNEYFGQLRQQIISQQAADKQTMMAHFFENLMEGIQPHLQSKNRDKFTQNLSVFRREINDSFKDAVVSLVSNNSEMMTT
;
A
#
# COMPACT_ATOMS: atom_id res chain seq x y z
N ASP A 1 -20.23 -0.23 -4.68
CA ASP A 1 -20.48 0.85 -5.64
C ASP A 1 -19.15 1.49 -6.04
N THR A 2 -18.79 1.40 -7.32
CA THR A 2 -17.49 1.86 -7.84
C THR A 2 -17.28 3.36 -7.64
N SER A 3 -18.37 4.13 -7.69
CA SER A 3 -18.37 5.59 -7.53
C SER A 3 -18.02 6.02 -6.09
N VAL A 4 -18.63 5.35 -5.10
CA VAL A 4 -18.37 5.57 -3.67
C VAL A 4 -16.91 5.26 -3.32
N CYS A 5 -16.40 4.12 -3.79
CA CYS A 5 -15.02 3.72 -3.56
C CYS A 5 -14.02 4.74 -4.14
N SER A 6 -14.28 5.28 -5.34
CA SER A 6 -13.43 6.31 -5.94
C SER A 6 -13.42 7.60 -5.11
N GLY A 7 -14.58 8.04 -4.62
CA GLY A 7 -14.70 9.20 -3.73
C GLY A 7 -13.97 9.01 -2.40
N CYS A 8 -14.07 7.83 -1.78
CA CYS A 8 -13.33 7.49 -0.56
C CYS A 8 -11.82 7.53 -0.80
N CYS A 9 -11.32 6.93 -1.89
CA CYS A 9 -9.89 6.93 -2.20
C CYS A 9 -9.35 8.34 -2.45
N ALA A 10 -10.10 9.19 -3.15
CA ALA A 10 -9.72 10.59 -3.36
C ALA A 10 -9.64 11.36 -2.03
N THR A 11 -10.64 11.20 -1.18
CA THR A 11 -10.66 11.83 0.15
C THR A 11 -9.49 11.38 1.01
N LEU A 12 -9.25 10.06 1.08
CA LEU A 12 -8.12 9.50 1.80
C LEU A 12 -6.80 10.04 1.26
N ASP A 13 -6.58 10.02 -0.06
CA ASP A 13 -5.37 10.53 -0.70
C ASP A 13 -5.12 12.00 -0.36
N HIS A 14 -6.16 12.85 -0.36
CA HIS A 14 -6.03 14.25 0.05
C HIS A 14 -5.54 14.37 1.51
N ILE A 15 -6.15 13.62 2.43
CA ILE A 15 -5.79 13.62 3.85
C ILE A 15 -4.33 13.18 4.04
N VAL A 16 -3.97 12.02 3.49
CA VAL A 16 -2.63 11.42 3.72
C VAL A 16 -1.52 12.16 2.97
N THR A 17 -1.81 12.71 1.79
CA THR A 17 -0.88 13.56 1.04
C THR A 17 -0.62 14.87 1.78
N HIS A 18 -1.67 15.49 2.34
CA HIS A 18 -1.54 16.71 3.12
C HIS A 18 -0.68 16.47 4.37
N LEU A 19 -0.96 15.39 5.11
CA LEU A 19 -0.17 14.95 6.27
C LEU A 19 1.30 14.74 5.91
N PHE A 20 1.59 14.00 4.85
CA PHE A 20 2.96 13.75 4.39
C PHE A 20 3.70 15.06 4.09
N LYS A 21 3.06 15.98 3.36
CA LYS A 21 3.64 17.29 3.03
C LYS A 21 3.95 18.08 4.29
N GLN A 22 3.06 18.12 5.28
CA GLN A 22 3.28 18.89 6.50
C GLN A 22 4.42 18.33 7.36
N LEU A 23 4.47 17.01 7.53
CA LEU A 23 5.53 16.36 8.30
C LEU A 23 6.90 16.55 7.63
N ASN A 24 6.96 16.49 6.31
CA ASN A 24 8.21 16.66 5.57
C ASN A 24 8.65 18.14 5.41
N ASN A 25 7.70 19.10 5.33
CA ASN A 25 8.02 20.54 5.26
C ASN A 25 8.54 21.13 6.56
N LYS A 26 8.33 20.45 7.70
CA LYS A 26 8.85 20.89 9.01
C LYS A 26 10.39 20.96 9.05
N GLY A 27 11.09 20.29 8.13
CA GLY A 27 12.55 20.39 8.00
C GLY A 27 13.06 21.65 7.30
N SER A 28 12.23 22.35 6.51
CA SER A 28 12.69 23.43 5.62
C SER A 28 12.15 24.83 5.96
N LYS A 29 11.09 24.94 6.76
CA LYS A 29 10.37 26.21 7.03
C LYS A 29 10.84 27.00 8.26
N LYS A 30 12.07 26.84 8.73
CA LYS A 30 12.65 27.75 9.74
C LYS A 30 13.18 29.07 9.16
N ALA A 31 13.08 29.33 7.85
CA ALA A 31 13.82 30.43 7.21
C ALA A 31 13.02 31.43 6.34
N ALA A 32 11.68 31.36 6.21
CA ALA A 32 10.98 32.35 5.37
C ALA A 32 9.59 32.72 5.91
N LEU A 33 9.52 33.98 6.35
CA LEU A 33 8.38 34.88 6.54
C LEU A 33 6.95 34.29 6.42
N GLY A 34 6.20 34.41 7.50
CA GLY A 34 4.77 34.75 7.51
C GLY A 34 3.83 33.84 6.71
N SER A 35 3.46 32.67 7.23
CA SER A 35 2.18 32.02 6.89
C SER A 35 1.84 30.88 7.85
N VAL A 36 0.76 31.11 8.62
CA VAL A 36 -0.15 30.15 9.28
C VAL A 36 0.49 29.05 10.15
N ASP A 37 0.23 29.13 11.45
CA ASP A 37 0.62 28.17 12.50
C ASP A 37 0.50 26.67 12.10
N VAL A 38 1.62 26.09 11.65
CA VAL A 38 1.77 24.63 11.42
C VAL A 38 1.80 23.86 12.76
N GLU A 39 1.86 24.55 13.90
CA GLU A 39 1.69 23.97 15.23
C GLU A 39 0.23 23.79 15.65
N ASN A 40 -0.73 24.36 14.91
CA ASN A 40 -2.17 24.24 15.20
C ASN A 40 -2.93 23.26 14.31
N ASP A 41 -2.25 22.49 13.45
CA ASP A 41 -2.94 21.46 12.69
C ASP A 41 -3.29 20.28 13.60
N SER A 42 -4.49 20.37 14.18
CA SER A 42 -5.12 19.35 15.01
C SER A 42 -5.01 17.95 14.40
N LEU A 43 -5.01 17.84 13.06
CA LEU A 43 -4.86 16.58 12.36
C LEU A 43 -3.47 15.96 12.55
N VAL A 44 -2.40 16.76 12.42
CA VAL A 44 -1.03 16.27 12.66
C VAL A 44 -0.85 15.88 14.13
N LYS A 45 -1.43 16.65 15.06
CA LYS A 45 -1.41 16.30 16.50
C LYS A 45 -2.13 14.97 16.74
N VAL A 46 -3.35 14.80 16.25
CA VAL A 46 -4.13 13.57 16.40
C VAL A 46 -3.38 12.37 15.81
N MET A 47 -2.78 12.51 14.63
CA MET A 47 -2.02 11.43 14.00
C MET A 47 -0.73 11.07 14.74
N LYS A 48 -0.06 12.05 15.38
CA LYS A 48 1.09 11.79 16.25
C LYS A 48 0.71 11.06 17.54
N HIS A 49 -0.47 11.37 18.09
CA HIS A 49 -0.97 10.73 19.32
C HIS A 49 -1.62 9.37 19.04
N GLN A 50 -2.15 9.16 17.82
CA GLN A 50 -2.85 7.95 17.42
C GLN A 50 -2.31 7.38 16.09
N PRO A 51 -1.05 6.92 16.05
CA PRO A 51 -0.45 6.34 14.83
C PRO A 51 -1.18 5.07 14.34
N GLN A 52 -1.89 4.39 15.25
CA GLN A 52 -2.65 3.17 14.96
C GLN A 52 -3.70 3.37 13.84
N ILE A 53 -4.27 4.57 13.70
CA ILE A 53 -5.27 4.83 12.65
C ILE A 53 -4.62 4.71 11.26
N LEU A 54 -3.42 5.26 11.07
CA LEU A 54 -2.71 5.17 9.79
C LEU A 54 -2.24 3.74 9.52
N HIS A 55 -1.84 3.00 10.56
CA HIS A 55 -1.51 1.58 10.45
C HIS A 55 -2.71 0.74 10.00
N GLN A 56 -3.88 0.97 10.59
CA GLN A 56 -5.13 0.31 10.19
C GLN A 56 -5.54 0.67 8.76
N MET A 57 -5.44 1.94 8.38
CA MET A 57 -5.70 2.38 7.00
C MET A 57 -4.76 1.71 6.01
N LEU A 58 -3.45 1.69 6.28
CA LEU A 58 -2.47 1.03 5.43
C LEU A 58 -2.76 -0.46 5.28
N SER A 59 -2.97 -1.16 6.38
CA SER A 59 -3.28 -2.59 6.36
C SER A 59 -4.56 -2.89 5.59
N THR A 60 -5.61 -2.09 5.80
CA THR A 60 -6.90 -2.25 5.13
C THR A 60 -6.76 -2.04 3.62
N VAL A 61 -6.16 -0.92 3.18
CA VAL A 61 -5.99 -0.63 1.76
C VAL A 61 -5.12 -1.69 1.07
N LEU A 62 -4.04 -2.14 1.72
CA LEU A 62 -3.18 -3.19 1.18
C LEU A 62 -3.91 -4.52 1.04
N ASN A 63 -4.68 -4.93 2.07
CA ASN A 63 -5.46 -6.16 2.03
C ASN A 63 -6.51 -6.14 0.92
N ILE A 64 -7.23 -5.02 0.73
CA ILE A 64 -8.19 -4.85 -0.37
C ILE A 64 -7.50 -5.05 -1.72
N ILE A 65 -6.30 -4.50 -1.90
CA ILE A 65 -5.56 -4.66 -3.16
C ILE A 65 -5.13 -6.12 -3.36
N MET A 66 -4.61 -6.77 -2.32
CA MET A 66 -4.05 -8.11 -2.43
C MET A 66 -5.11 -9.20 -2.62
N PHE A 67 -6.27 -9.07 -1.96
CA PHE A 67 -7.20 -10.19 -1.79
C PHE A 67 -8.60 -9.94 -2.36
N GLU A 68 -8.97 -8.70 -2.70
CA GLU A 68 -10.29 -8.42 -3.27
C GLU A 68 -10.24 -8.23 -4.80
N ASP A 69 -11.40 -8.42 -5.43
CA ASP A 69 -11.68 -8.02 -6.82
C ASP A 69 -11.74 -6.49 -6.94
N CYS A 70 -10.60 -5.86 -6.70
CA CYS A 70 -10.41 -4.42 -6.74
C CYS A 70 -10.49 -3.91 -8.18
N ARG A 71 -11.69 -3.50 -8.61
CA ARG A 71 -11.93 -2.84 -9.91
C ARG A 71 -11.35 -1.42 -9.99
N ASN A 72 -10.96 -0.84 -8.85
CA ASN A 72 -10.49 0.54 -8.70
C ASN A 72 -8.99 0.65 -8.33
N GLN A 73 -8.14 -0.25 -8.86
CA GLN A 73 -6.68 -0.27 -8.56
C GLN A 73 -6.02 1.11 -8.62
N TRP A 74 -6.30 1.88 -9.67
CA TRP A 74 -5.70 3.21 -9.87
C TRP A 74 -6.13 4.22 -8.81
N SER A 75 -7.36 4.12 -8.33
CA SER A 75 -7.82 4.98 -7.24
C SER A 75 -7.19 4.56 -5.91
N MET A 76 -6.97 3.27 -5.69
CA MET A 76 -6.38 2.73 -4.45
C MET A 76 -4.85 2.93 -4.36
N SER A 77 -4.13 3.01 -5.48
CA SER A 77 -2.68 3.32 -5.46
C SER A 77 -2.39 4.69 -4.85
N ARG A 78 -3.29 5.65 -5.09
CA ARG A 78 -3.17 7.04 -4.68
C ARG A 78 -3.04 7.24 -3.16
N PRO A 79 -3.95 6.72 -2.31
CA PRO A 79 -3.80 6.78 -0.86
C PRO A 79 -2.73 5.81 -0.34
N LEU A 80 -2.46 4.69 -1.03
CA LEU A 80 -1.53 3.67 -0.52
C LEU A 80 -0.08 4.18 -0.45
N LEU A 81 0.42 4.88 -1.47
CA LEU A 81 1.82 5.33 -1.45
C LEU A 81 2.11 6.30 -0.28
N PRO A 82 1.35 7.39 -0.06
CA PRO A 82 1.55 8.23 1.11
C PRO A 82 1.42 7.47 2.43
N LEU A 83 0.49 6.50 2.54
CA LEU A 83 0.34 5.67 3.73
C LEU A 83 1.59 4.83 4.01
N ILE A 84 2.20 4.23 2.97
CA ILE A 84 3.47 3.49 3.10
C ILE A 84 4.58 4.45 3.53
N LEU A 85 4.72 5.60 2.86
CA LEU A 85 5.80 6.55 3.15
C LEU A 85 5.71 7.15 4.55
N LEU A 86 4.48 7.37 5.05
CA LEU A 86 4.23 7.83 6.43
C LEU A 86 4.53 6.77 7.48
N ASN A 87 4.42 5.48 7.13
CA ASN A 87 4.48 4.36 8.09
C ASN A 87 5.47 3.28 7.63
N ASN A 88 6.67 3.69 7.19
CA ASN A 88 7.64 2.78 6.56
C ASN A 88 8.03 1.59 7.48
N GLU A 89 8.24 1.85 8.77
CA GLU A 89 8.57 0.80 9.75
C GLU A 89 7.43 -0.23 9.87
N TYR A 90 6.20 0.25 10.04
CA TYR A 90 5.03 -0.62 10.14
C TYR A 90 4.75 -1.36 8.83
N PHE A 91 4.96 -0.73 7.67
CA PHE A 91 4.89 -1.42 6.38
C PHE A 91 5.89 -2.58 6.31
N GLY A 92 7.12 -2.38 6.81
CA GLY A 92 8.12 -3.45 6.92
C GLY A 92 7.65 -4.62 7.78
N GLN A 93 7.04 -4.33 8.93
CA GLN A 93 6.45 -5.36 9.82
C GLN A 93 5.30 -6.10 9.13
N LEU A 94 4.37 -5.36 8.51
CA LEU A 94 3.23 -5.92 7.80
C LEU A 94 3.67 -6.85 6.65
N ARG A 95 4.69 -6.44 5.88
CA ARG A 95 5.31 -7.28 4.85
C ARG A 95 5.84 -8.59 5.41
N GLN A 96 6.63 -8.52 6.48
CA GLN A 96 7.20 -9.73 7.11
C GLN A 96 6.11 -10.65 7.65
N GLN A 97 5.07 -10.08 8.25
CA GLN A 97 3.91 -10.84 8.71
C GLN A 97 3.24 -11.58 7.54
N ILE A 98 2.93 -10.89 6.44
CA ILE A 98 2.28 -11.49 5.26
C ILE A 98 3.15 -12.59 4.63
N ILE A 99 4.47 -12.37 4.53
CA ILE A 99 5.41 -13.36 4.00
C ILE A 99 5.44 -14.60 4.90
N SER A 100 5.55 -14.43 6.21
CA SER A 100 5.61 -15.55 7.16
C SER A 100 4.35 -16.41 7.18
N GLN A 101 3.21 -15.85 6.77
CA GLN A 101 1.93 -16.56 6.64
C GLN A 101 1.85 -17.42 5.36
N GLN A 102 2.77 -17.23 4.40
CA GLN A 102 2.84 -18.09 3.21
C GLN A 102 3.54 -19.42 3.54
N ALA A 103 3.21 -20.46 2.76
CA ALA A 103 3.95 -21.72 2.76
C ALA A 103 5.44 -21.48 2.45
N ALA A 104 6.34 -22.27 3.04
CA ALA A 104 7.79 -22.04 3.03
C ALA A 104 8.37 -21.87 1.61
N ASP A 105 7.87 -22.63 0.65
CA ASP A 105 8.24 -22.60 -0.77
C ASP A 105 7.79 -21.30 -1.48
N LYS A 106 6.75 -20.63 -0.96
CA LYS A 106 6.21 -19.38 -1.51
C LYS A 106 6.72 -18.11 -0.83
N GLN A 107 7.38 -18.22 0.32
CA GLN A 107 7.84 -17.05 1.08
C GLN A 107 8.83 -16.19 0.27
N THR A 108 9.80 -16.83 -0.39
CA THR A 108 10.79 -16.13 -1.23
C THR A 108 10.13 -15.38 -2.39
N MET A 109 9.13 -16.00 -3.03
CA MET A 109 8.39 -15.39 -4.13
C MET A 109 7.55 -14.20 -3.63
N MET A 110 6.82 -14.33 -2.52
CA MET A 110 6.08 -13.21 -1.92
C MET A 110 7.00 -12.06 -1.52
N ALA A 111 8.19 -12.36 -0.97
CA ALA A 111 9.19 -11.35 -0.65
C ALA A 111 9.61 -10.56 -1.89
N HIS A 112 9.87 -11.25 -3.00
CA HIS A 112 10.23 -10.64 -4.28
C HIS A 112 9.12 -9.72 -4.83
N PHE A 113 7.86 -10.13 -4.73
CA PHE A 113 6.73 -9.28 -5.15
C PHE A 113 6.72 -7.94 -4.38
N PHE A 114 6.96 -7.96 -3.07
CA PHE A 114 7.06 -6.73 -2.28
C PHE A 114 8.31 -5.89 -2.59
N GLU A 115 9.41 -6.51 -3.02
CA GLU A 115 10.59 -5.77 -3.52
C GLU A 115 10.23 -5.02 -4.80
N ASN A 116 9.62 -5.71 -5.77
CA ASN A 116 9.18 -5.13 -7.03
C ASN A 116 8.15 -4.01 -6.83
N LEU A 117 7.27 -4.14 -5.84
CA LEU A 117 6.30 -3.11 -5.47
C LEU A 117 6.99 -1.77 -5.16
N MET A 118 8.12 -1.81 -4.44
CA MET A 118 8.85 -0.62 -3.98
C MET A 118 10.04 -0.25 -4.87
N GLU A 119 10.28 -0.99 -5.96
CA GLU A 119 11.42 -0.77 -6.85
C GLU A 119 11.38 0.63 -7.48
N GLY A 120 12.45 1.39 -7.26
CA GLY A 120 12.62 2.74 -7.80
C GLY A 120 11.75 3.81 -7.13
N ILE A 121 11.02 3.48 -6.05
CA ILE A 121 10.19 4.42 -5.32
C ILE A 121 11.04 5.27 -4.37
N GLN A 122 10.86 6.59 -4.46
CA GLN A 122 11.55 7.57 -3.62
C GLN A 122 10.64 8.09 -2.50
N PRO A 123 11.18 8.66 -1.41
CA PRO A 123 10.39 9.18 -0.29
C PRO A 123 9.77 10.56 -0.58
N HIS A 124 9.02 10.68 -1.68
CA HIS A 124 8.29 11.90 -2.04
C HIS A 124 7.03 11.60 -2.88
N LEU A 125 6.11 12.56 -2.94
CA LEU A 125 4.81 12.41 -3.63
C LEU A 125 4.73 13.16 -4.96
N GLN A 126 5.84 13.22 -5.70
CA GLN A 126 5.84 13.84 -7.04
C GLN A 126 5.13 12.91 -8.03
N SER A 127 4.49 13.49 -9.06
CA SER A 127 3.69 12.74 -10.04
C SER A 127 4.45 11.55 -10.63
N LYS A 128 5.69 11.75 -11.09
CA LYS A 128 6.52 10.67 -11.65
C LYS A 128 6.70 9.48 -10.70
N ASN A 129 6.87 9.73 -9.41
CA ASN A 129 7.03 8.69 -8.40
C ASN A 129 5.69 7.98 -8.11
N ARG A 130 4.58 8.74 -8.09
CA ARG A 130 3.23 8.17 -7.95
C ARG A 130 2.85 7.29 -9.14
N ASP A 131 3.21 7.70 -10.35
CA ASP A 131 2.96 6.95 -11.57
C ASP A 131 3.76 5.64 -11.58
N LYS A 132 5.06 5.70 -11.22
CA LYS A 132 5.91 4.51 -11.05
C LYS A 132 5.34 3.54 -10.02
N PHE A 133 4.90 4.02 -8.86
CA PHE A 133 4.25 3.17 -7.85
C PHE A 133 2.98 2.51 -8.38
N THR A 134 2.15 3.24 -9.13
CA THR A 134 0.93 2.69 -9.72
C THR A 134 1.23 1.59 -10.73
N GLN A 135 2.31 1.72 -11.51
CA GLN A 135 2.79 0.68 -12.41
C GLN A 135 3.26 -0.56 -11.63
N ASN A 136 4.13 -0.38 -10.63
CA ASN A 136 4.62 -1.47 -9.80
C ASN A 136 3.46 -2.22 -9.11
N LEU A 137 2.48 -1.49 -8.57
CA LEU A 137 1.30 -2.07 -7.92
C LEU A 137 0.44 -2.91 -8.87
N SER A 138 0.38 -2.52 -10.14
CA SER A 138 -0.34 -3.27 -11.17
C SER A 138 0.32 -4.62 -11.46
N VAL A 139 1.67 -4.64 -11.46
CA VAL A 139 2.46 -5.87 -11.60
C VAL A 139 2.31 -6.74 -10.36
N PHE A 140 2.53 -6.18 -9.17
CA PHE A 140 2.37 -6.85 -7.88
C PHE A 140 1.02 -7.59 -7.75
N ARG A 141 -0.09 -6.92 -8.09
CA ARG A 141 -1.43 -7.54 -8.03
C ARG A 141 -1.59 -8.68 -9.05
N ARG A 142 -1.01 -8.55 -10.24
CA ARG A 142 -1.04 -9.62 -11.24
C ARG A 142 -0.30 -10.86 -10.73
N GLU A 143 0.92 -10.66 -10.26
CA GLU A 143 1.80 -11.72 -9.73
C GLU A 143 1.14 -12.47 -8.57
N ILE A 144 0.53 -11.74 -7.63
CA ILE A 144 -0.23 -12.34 -6.53
C ILE A 144 -1.41 -13.17 -7.06
N ASN A 145 -2.22 -12.62 -7.96
CA ASN A 145 -3.40 -13.33 -8.48
C ASN A 145 -3.00 -14.60 -9.25
N ASP A 146 -1.90 -14.55 -10.01
CA ASP A 146 -1.41 -15.70 -10.76
C ASP A 146 -0.87 -16.77 -9.79
N SER A 147 -0.15 -16.38 -8.74
CA SER A 147 0.33 -17.30 -7.69
C SER A 147 -0.81 -18.02 -6.93
N PHE A 148 -1.98 -17.37 -6.82
CA PHE A 148 -3.18 -17.98 -6.23
C PHE A 148 -3.88 -18.93 -7.20
N LYS A 149 -3.89 -18.64 -8.50
CA LYS A 149 -4.45 -19.54 -9.52
C LYS A 149 -3.62 -20.82 -9.65
N ASP A 150 -2.29 -20.72 -9.59
CA ASP A 150 -1.41 -21.89 -9.64
C ASP A 150 -1.66 -22.85 -8.48
N ALA A 151 -2.07 -22.34 -7.31
CA ALA A 151 -2.49 -23.17 -6.18
C ALA A 151 -3.76 -23.98 -6.50
N VAL A 152 -4.74 -23.37 -7.18
CA VAL A 152 -5.99 -24.04 -7.56
C VAL A 152 -5.76 -25.07 -8.68
N VAL A 153 -4.96 -24.73 -9.70
CA VAL A 153 -4.63 -25.66 -10.79
C VAL A 153 -3.86 -26.87 -10.26
N SER A 154 -2.90 -26.67 -9.35
CA SER A 154 -2.15 -27.77 -8.72
C SER A 154 -3.08 -28.72 -7.95
N LEU A 155 -4.10 -28.21 -7.26
CA LEU A 155 -5.09 -29.04 -6.56
C LEU A 155 -5.98 -29.84 -7.52
N VAL A 156 -6.36 -29.26 -8.65
CA VAL A 156 -7.20 -29.93 -9.66
C VAL A 156 -6.41 -31.00 -10.42
N SER A 157 -5.14 -30.74 -10.76
CA SER A 157 -4.26 -31.72 -11.40
C SER A 157 -4.00 -32.92 -10.48
N ASN A 158 -3.73 -32.69 -9.19
CA ASN A 158 -3.50 -33.76 -8.21
C ASN A 158 -4.74 -34.66 -8.01
N ASN A 159 -5.96 -34.11 -8.13
CA ASN A 159 -7.19 -34.90 -8.03
C ASN A 159 -7.49 -35.70 -9.30
N SER A 160 -6.97 -35.29 -10.45
CA SER A 160 -7.25 -35.93 -11.74
C SER A 160 -6.39 -37.19 -11.95
N GLU A 161 -5.19 -37.24 -11.37
CA GLU A 161 -4.31 -38.42 -11.45
C GLU A 161 -4.73 -39.59 -10.53
N MET A 162 -5.60 -39.34 -9.54
CA MET A 162 -6.08 -40.38 -8.60
C MET A 162 -7.35 -41.12 -9.09
N MET A 163 -7.88 -40.79 -10.28
CA MET A 163 -9.04 -41.46 -10.88
C MET A 163 -8.72 -42.45 -12.01
N THR A 164 -7.43 -42.75 -12.27
CA THR A 164 -7.01 -43.64 -13.36
C THR A 164 -6.25 -44.89 -12.92
N THR A 165 -6.42 -45.35 -11.68
CA THR A 165 -5.87 -46.65 -11.22
C THR A 165 -6.96 -47.65 -10.89
#